data_AF-A0A5J6YT67-F1
#
_entry.id   AF-A0A5J6YT67-F1
#
_cell.length_a   1.000
_cell.length_b   1.000
_cell.length_c   1.000
_cell.angle_alpha   90.00
_cell.angle_beta   90.00
_cell.angle_gamma   90.00
#
_symmetry.space_group_name_H-M   'P 1'
#
loop_
_entity.id
_entity.type
_entity.pdbx_description
1 polymer ?
#
loop_
_entity_poly.entity_id
_entity_poly.type
_entity_poly.pdbx_seq_one_letter_code
_entity_poly.pdbx_strand_id
1 'polypeptide(L)'
;MNHASIRAALAAALVMGLGLSALSLTPVNMTSLPGPALDYSGPVVIRKGGTYRGNWQSLNPKIPVITIATREPVIIEDSYLRGRGDLIRGFNVDLTVRNTHGYGLNPQADGAYPGRFLAVEFISNLRAENNYLQGTSGMYINTFQGDAARGQTIKILRNKVQDVDGRYVDGTGRPTGSRYNVQAVQLNHVVGVPNIEIAWNAMVNQPGKSAPEENINLYESSGTASSPIRIHNNYIHGAYAVDPLKDKAYSGGGIMLGDGSEKDLSVVGGYIEVYRNQIINTSNQGVAIAGGHDQHVWQNRILSTGRLPGGEIIPTANVGIYMWDIQGGARQSPPTFFGNSVQDNLIGWTRFHGDGKSWYNNLWTPSCTSATRSVCRNNRASAVDGDTERAELALWQGKLRAAKMLVGPQKPLLGLKN
;
A
#
# COMPACT_ATOMS: atom_id res chain seq x y z
N MET A 1 -54.20 -51.86 17.45
CA MET A 1 -54.59 -51.48 18.84
C MET A 1 -54.10 -50.05 19.05
N ASN A 2 -54.87 -48.96 19.07
CA ASN A 2 -56.30 -48.63 19.03
C ASN A 2 -56.43 -47.39 18.11
N HIS A 3 -57.27 -47.42 17.06
CA HIS A 3 -58.58 -46.75 16.92
C HIS A 3 -58.51 -45.20 16.81
N ALA A 4 -59.17 -44.48 15.91
CA ALA A 4 -60.14 -44.80 14.85
C ALA A 4 -60.49 -43.52 14.03
N SER A 5 -61.01 -43.73 12.80
CA SER A 5 -62.05 -42.96 12.06
C SER A 5 -61.73 -41.55 11.51
N ILE A 6 -61.68 -41.30 10.19
CA ILE A 6 -62.70 -41.35 9.08
C ILE A 6 -63.61 -40.11 9.00
N ARG A 7 -63.49 -39.35 7.88
CA ARG A 7 -64.50 -38.71 6.96
C ARG A 7 -63.83 -37.48 6.27
N ALA A 8 -63.50 -37.46 4.96
CA ALA A 8 -64.33 -37.44 3.73
C ALA A 8 -65.39 -36.30 3.74
N ALA A 9 -65.63 -35.48 2.71
CA ALA A 9 -65.13 -35.29 1.33
C ALA A 9 -65.77 -33.99 0.75
N LEU A 10 -65.28 -33.52 -0.40
CA LEU A 10 -65.97 -32.88 -1.56
C LEU A 10 -64.93 -31.95 -2.26
N ALA A 11 -64.44 -32.13 -3.50
CA ALA A 11 -64.93 -32.55 -4.82
C ALA A 11 -65.08 -31.37 -5.81
N ALA A 12 -64.21 -31.41 -6.83
CA ALA A 12 -64.42 -31.11 -8.26
C ALA A 12 -64.34 -29.67 -8.85
N ALA A 13 -63.33 -29.53 -9.73
CA ALA A 13 -63.31 -29.01 -11.11
C ALA A 13 -63.51 -27.50 -11.40
N LEU A 14 -62.55 -26.87 -12.10
CA LEU A 14 -62.57 -26.64 -13.56
C LEU A 14 -61.29 -25.91 -14.05
N VAL A 15 -60.90 -26.17 -15.29
CA VAL A 15 -59.75 -25.60 -16.03
C VAL A 15 -60.10 -24.22 -16.63
N MET A 16 -59.07 -23.36 -16.75
CA MET A 16 -58.86 -22.23 -17.69
C MET A 16 -58.76 -20.84 -17.08
N GLY A 17 -57.65 -20.15 -17.37
CA GLY A 17 -57.53 -18.70 -17.21
C GLY A 17 -56.10 -18.22 -17.04
N LEU A 18 -55.37 -18.06 -18.15
CA LEU A 18 -54.09 -17.37 -18.22
C LEU A 18 -54.21 -15.95 -17.62
N GLY A 19 -53.49 -15.70 -16.53
CA GLY A 19 -53.20 -14.36 -16.03
C GLY A 19 -51.70 -14.24 -15.84
N LEU A 20 -51.01 -13.60 -16.80
CA LEU A 20 -49.63 -13.16 -16.63
C LEU A 20 -49.59 -12.14 -15.48
N SER A 21 -49.34 -12.58 -14.26
CA SER A 21 -48.78 -11.72 -13.23
C SER A 21 -47.30 -11.55 -13.55
N ALA A 22 -46.99 -10.42 -14.21
CA ALA A 22 -45.63 -9.95 -14.37
C ALA A 22 -44.96 -9.92 -12.99
N LEU A 23 -43.98 -10.81 -12.77
CA LEU A 23 -43.03 -10.63 -11.69
C LEU A 23 -42.36 -9.27 -11.94
N SER A 24 -42.68 -8.30 -11.09
CA SER A 24 -41.92 -7.07 -10.98
C SER A 24 -40.49 -7.46 -10.64
N LEU A 25 -39.61 -7.42 -11.63
CA LEU A 25 -38.17 -7.45 -11.44
C LEU A 25 -37.84 -6.24 -10.57
N THR A 26 -37.57 -6.49 -9.29
CA THR A 26 -36.90 -5.51 -8.44
C THR A 26 -35.62 -5.10 -9.15
N PRO A 27 -35.35 -3.81 -9.36
CA PRO A 27 -34.12 -3.39 -10.01
C PRO A 27 -32.94 -3.93 -9.21
N VAL A 28 -32.06 -4.67 -9.88
CA VAL A 28 -30.74 -5.03 -9.37
C VAL A 28 -30.13 -3.74 -8.84
N ASN A 29 -29.82 -3.70 -7.55
CA ASN A 29 -29.03 -2.62 -6.96
C ASN A 29 -27.74 -2.54 -7.77
N MET A 30 -27.67 -1.62 -8.73
CA MET A 30 -26.43 -1.25 -9.39
C MET A 30 -25.58 -0.63 -8.28
N THR A 31 -24.70 -1.44 -7.69
CA THR A 31 -23.68 -0.93 -6.79
C THR A 31 -22.90 0.13 -7.56
N SER A 32 -23.01 1.39 -7.13
CA SER A 32 -22.27 2.50 -7.73
C SER A 32 -20.78 2.16 -7.73
N LEU A 33 -20.13 2.26 -8.89
CA LEU A 33 -18.69 2.05 -8.97
C LEU A 33 -17.95 3.01 -8.03
N PRO A 34 -16.82 2.59 -7.42
CA PRO A 34 -15.98 3.46 -6.62
C PRO A 34 -15.63 4.79 -7.32
N GLY A 35 -15.58 5.85 -6.50
CA GLY A 35 -15.33 7.21 -6.95
C GLY A 35 -16.62 8.03 -7.20
N PRO A 36 -16.46 9.31 -7.51
CA PRO A 36 -17.60 10.20 -7.75
C PRO A 36 -18.36 9.82 -9.04
N ALA A 37 -19.67 10.10 -9.05
CA ALA A 37 -20.49 10.00 -10.25
C ALA A 37 -20.20 11.19 -11.18
N LEU A 38 -19.17 11.04 -12.02
CA LEU A 38 -18.76 12.00 -13.05
C LEU A 38 -18.94 11.39 -14.45
N ASP A 39 -18.91 12.25 -15.47
CA ASP A 39 -18.71 11.80 -16.85
C ASP A 39 -17.23 11.46 -17.06
N TYR A 40 -16.97 10.19 -17.39
CA TYR A 40 -15.64 9.66 -17.65
C TYR A 40 -15.45 9.40 -19.14
N SER A 41 -14.35 9.93 -19.69
CA SER A 41 -13.86 9.53 -21.01
C SER A 41 -13.22 8.15 -20.96
N GLY A 42 -13.11 7.49 -22.12
CA GLY A 42 -12.38 6.22 -22.24
C GLY A 42 -10.87 6.37 -22.00
N PRO A 43 -10.11 5.27 -22.05
CA PRO A 43 -8.67 5.29 -21.84
C PRO A 43 -7.92 6.19 -22.82
N VAL A 44 -6.82 6.81 -22.38
CA VAL A 44 -6.02 7.73 -23.21
C VAL A 44 -4.56 7.30 -23.30
N VAL A 45 -3.94 7.63 -24.43
CA VAL A 45 -2.50 7.42 -24.66
C VAL A 45 -1.83 8.75 -24.96
N ILE A 46 -1.00 9.20 -24.03
CA ILE A 46 -0.27 10.47 -24.09
C ILE A 46 1.01 10.27 -24.91
N ARG A 47 1.12 10.93 -26.07
CA ARG A 47 2.25 10.81 -27.01
C ARG A 47 3.15 12.05 -27.10
N LYS A 48 2.79 13.13 -26.41
CA LYS A 48 3.54 14.38 -26.38
C LYS A 48 3.61 14.88 -24.95
N GLY A 49 4.65 15.64 -24.63
CA GLY A 49 4.77 16.32 -23.36
C GLY A 49 3.68 17.36 -23.21
N GLY A 50 3.41 17.75 -21.97
CA GLY A 50 2.39 18.74 -21.66
C GLY A 50 1.63 18.44 -20.38
N THR A 51 0.62 19.28 -20.12
CA THR A 51 -0.27 19.15 -18.97
C THR A 51 -1.62 18.61 -19.39
N TYR A 52 -2.08 17.57 -18.71
CA TYR A 52 -3.31 16.84 -18.97
C TYR A 52 -4.22 16.91 -17.74
N ARG A 53 -5.50 17.22 -17.97
CA ARG A 53 -6.56 17.23 -16.96
C ARG A 53 -7.80 16.55 -17.53
N GLY A 54 -8.46 15.74 -16.73
CA GLY A 54 -9.68 15.07 -17.16
C GLY A 54 -10.15 13.94 -16.26
N ASN A 55 -11.29 13.37 -16.64
CA ASN A 55 -11.86 12.20 -16.00
C ASN A 55 -11.77 11.04 -16.97
N TRP A 56 -11.01 9.99 -16.62
CA TRP A 56 -10.79 8.85 -17.50
C TRP A 56 -11.09 7.52 -16.82
N GLN A 57 -11.63 6.58 -17.58
CA GLN A 57 -12.02 5.27 -17.09
C GLN A 57 -11.59 4.14 -18.03
N SER A 58 -11.18 3.02 -17.42
CA SER A 58 -11.01 1.74 -18.12
C SER A 58 -11.81 0.65 -17.42
N LEU A 59 -12.74 0.02 -18.14
CA LEU A 59 -13.48 -1.15 -17.68
C LEU A 59 -12.84 -2.47 -18.12
N ASN A 60 -11.70 -2.41 -18.82
CA ASN A 60 -10.96 -3.61 -19.22
C ASN A 60 -9.74 -3.76 -18.29
N PRO A 61 -9.60 -4.86 -17.53
CA PRO A 61 -8.49 -5.05 -16.61
C PRO A 61 -7.12 -5.12 -17.30
N LYS A 62 -7.08 -5.31 -18.62
CA LYS A 62 -5.84 -5.36 -19.42
C LYS A 62 -5.45 -4.02 -20.03
N ILE A 63 -6.30 -2.99 -19.94
CA ILE A 63 -6.07 -1.68 -20.56
C ILE A 63 -5.90 -0.65 -19.44
N PRO A 64 -4.73 0.01 -19.33
CA PRO A 64 -4.54 1.10 -18.38
C PRO A 64 -5.48 2.27 -18.67
N VAL A 65 -5.84 3.07 -17.65
CA VAL A 65 -6.65 4.29 -17.87
C VAL A 65 -5.85 5.33 -18.67
N ILE A 66 -4.57 5.52 -18.32
CA ILE A 66 -3.63 6.38 -19.03
C ILE A 66 -2.36 5.59 -19.37
N THR A 67 -1.97 5.61 -20.63
CA THR A 67 -0.66 5.13 -21.08
C THR A 67 0.23 6.32 -21.45
N ILE A 68 1.41 6.42 -20.82
CA ILE A 68 2.45 7.38 -21.19
C ILE A 68 3.34 6.75 -22.27
N ALA A 69 3.31 7.33 -23.47
CA ALA A 69 4.03 6.86 -24.66
C ALA A 69 4.92 7.99 -25.22
N THR A 70 5.60 8.72 -24.34
CA THR A 70 6.56 9.77 -24.68
C THR A 70 7.62 9.89 -23.58
N ARG A 71 8.79 10.41 -23.94
CA ARG A 71 9.88 10.78 -23.01
C ARG A 71 9.85 12.25 -22.63
N GLU A 72 9.03 13.04 -23.32
CA GLU A 72 8.84 14.45 -22.97
C GLU A 72 8.15 14.57 -21.60
N PRO A 73 8.40 15.64 -20.84
CA PRO A 73 7.76 15.84 -19.54
C PRO A 73 6.23 15.85 -19.64
N VAL A 74 5.59 14.98 -18.86
CA VAL A 74 4.13 14.90 -18.74
C VAL A 74 3.69 15.29 -17.34
N ILE A 75 2.67 16.14 -17.26
CA ILE A 75 1.97 16.49 -16.03
C ILE A 75 0.53 16.02 -16.13
N ILE A 76 0.10 15.15 -15.21
CA ILE A 76 -1.30 14.80 -15.00
C ILE A 76 -1.73 15.50 -13.72
N GLU A 77 -2.76 16.35 -13.79
CA GLU A 77 -3.23 17.05 -12.61
C GLU A 77 -4.73 17.27 -12.55
N ASP A 78 -5.24 17.52 -11.34
CA ASP A 78 -6.64 17.87 -11.07
C ASP A 78 -7.62 16.92 -11.80
N SER A 79 -7.33 15.61 -11.73
CA SER A 79 -7.98 14.57 -12.54
C SER A 79 -8.66 13.50 -11.70
N TYR A 80 -9.60 12.77 -12.31
CA TYR A 80 -10.26 11.60 -11.72
C TYR A 80 -10.06 10.37 -12.60
N LEU A 81 -9.44 9.33 -12.05
CA LEU A 81 -9.16 8.09 -12.72
C LEU A 81 -9.89 6.96 -12.03
N ARG A 82 -10.51 6.05 -12.79
CA ARG A 82 -10.98 4.77 -12.23
C ARG A 82 -10.81 3.64 -13.22
N GLY A 83 -10.31 2.50 -12.77
CA GLY A 83 -9.88 1.45 -13.70
C GLY A 83 -9.88 0.07 -13.08
N ARG A 84 -10.20 -0.94 -13.88
CA ARG A 84 -10.04 -2.36 -13.51
C ARG A 84 -8.59 -2.83 -13.55
N GLY A 85 -7.80 -2.23 -14.45
CA GLY A 85 -6.35 -2.41 -14.55
C GLY A 85 -5.61 -1.20 -13.98
N ASP A 86 -4.35 -1.02 -14.37
CA ASP A 86 -3.55 0.12 -13.91
C ASP A 86 -4.19 1.47 -14.29
N LEU A 87 -4.08 2.46 -13.42
CA LEU A 87 -4.61 3.78 -13.69
C LEU A 87 -3.64 4.57 -14.57
N ILE A 88 -2.35 4.55 -14.25
CA ILE A 88 -1.32 5.18 -15.08
C ILE A 88 -0.19 4.18 -15.29
N ARG A 89 0.12 3.88 -16.55
CA ARG A 89 1.26 3.03 -16.93
C ARG A 89 2.19 3.77 -17.88
N GLY A 90 3.49 3.60 -17.72
CA GLY A 90 4.47 4.25 -18.60
C GLY A 90 5.85 3.60 -18.58
N PHE A 91 6.59 3.80 -19.67
CA PHE A 91 7.95 3.29 -19.86
C PHE A 91 8.81 4.43 -20.44
N ASN A 92 10.01 4.66 -19.89
CA ASN A 92 10.86 5.82 -20.20
C ASN A 92 10.16 7.16 -19.89
N VAL A 93 9.82 7.41 -18.62
CA VAL A 93 8.94 8.54 -18.25
C VAL A 93 9.65 9.69 -17.55
N ASP A 94 9.25 10.93 -17.85
CA ASP A 94 9.38 12.11 -16.99
C ASP A 94 7.95 12.55 -16.62
N LEU A 95 7.55 12.28 -15.37
CA LEU A 95 6.14 12.32 -14.98
C LEU A 95 5.91 13.08 -13.67
N THR A 96 4.99 14.02 -13.71
CA THR A 96 4.36 14.59 -12.51
C THR A 96 2.89 14.20 -12.48
N VAL A 97 2.44 13.59 -11.39
CA VAL A 97 1.03 13.33 -11.09
C VAL A 97 0.67 14.04 -9.81
N ARG A 98 -0.24 15.01 -9.87
CA ARG A 98 -0.62 15.79 -8.69
C ARG A 98 -2.09 16.08 -8.57
N ASN A 99 -2.60 16.23 -7.35
CA ASN A 99 -4.02 16.53 -7.09
C ASN A 99 -4.99 15.59 -7.83
N THR A 100 -4.59 14.35 -8.09
CA THR A 100 -5.36 13.38 -8.87
C THR A 100 -5.99 12.35 -7.94
N HIS A 101 -7.23 11.96 -8.23
CA HIS A 101 -7.94 10.91 -7.51
C HIS A 101 -7.96 9.64 -8.35
N GLY A 102 -7.50 8.52 -7.81
CA GLY A 102 -7.49 7.21 -8.45
C GLY A 102 -8.32 6.19 -7.69
N TYR A 103 -9.23 5.51 -8.39
CA TYR A 103 -10.07 4.47 -7.81
C TYR A 103 -9.85 3.14 -8.52
N GLY A 104 -9.37 2.14 -7.80
CA GLY A 104 -9.31 0.77 -8.28
C GLY A 104 -10.72 0.19 -8.37
N LEU A 105 -11.04 -0.37 -9.53
CA LEU A 105 -12.27 -1.12 -9.74
C LEU A 105 -11.97 -2.61 -9.59
N ASN A 106 -12.97 -3.36 -9.12
CA ASN A 106 -12.89 -4.81 -9.14
C ASN A 106 -12.64 -5.31 -10.58
N PRO A 107 -11.59 -6.12 -10.83
CA PRO A 107 -11.22 -6.48 -12.20
C PRO A 107 -12.20 -7.45 -12.87
N GLN A 108 -13.01 -8.18 -12.11
CA GLN A 108 -13.99 -9.17 -12.59
C GLN A 108 -13.40 -10.10 -13.67
N ALA A 109 -12.23 -10.66 -13.36
CA ALA A 109 -11.49 -11.56 -14.24
C ALA A 109 -10.75 -12.60 -13.38
N ASP A 110 -10.79 -13.86 -13.79
CA ASP A 110 -10.19 -14.96 -13.05
C ASP A 110 -8.69 -14.72 -12.78
N GLY A 111 -8.30 -14.86 -11.52
CA GLY A 111 -6.90 -14.71 -11.09
C GLY A 111 -6.37 -13.27 -11.23
N ALA A 112 -7.24 -12.27 -11.45
CA ALA A 112 -6.85 -10.87 -11.49
C ALA A 112 -6.93 -10.23 -10.10
N TYR A 113 -6.26 -9.10 -9.93
CA TYR A 113 -6.32 -8.22 -8.76
C TYR A 113 -6.40 -6.76 -9.25
N PRO A 114 -6.85 -5.80 -8.43
CA PRO A 114 -6.93 -4.39 -8.84
C PRO A 114 -5.60 -3.85 -9.37
N GLY A 115 -5.63 -3.04 -10.43
CA GLY A 115 -4.39 -2.45 -10.97
C GLY A 115 -3.76 -1.38 -10.07
N ARG A 116 -2.53 -0.99 -10.40
CA ARG A 116 -1.76 0.04 -9.67
C ARG A 116 -2.28 1.45 -9.98
N PHE A 117 -2.15 2.38 -9.04
CA PHE A 117 -2.32 3.81 -9.32
C PHE A 117 -1.25 4.29 -10.31
N LEU A 118 0.02 3.95 -10.05
CA LEU A 118 1.15 4.18 -10.95
C LEU A 118 1.90 2.87 -11.17
N ALA A 119 2.21 2.55 -12.43
CA ALA A 119 3.17 1.51 -12.80
C ALA A 119 4.13 2.10 -13.83
N VAL A 120 5.31 2.52 -13.38
CA VAL A 120 6.29 3.21 -14.22
C VAL A 120 7.66 2.56 -14.16
N GLU A 121 8.30 2.48 -15.32
CA GLU A 121 9.61 1.87 -15.51
C GLU A 121 10.55 2.81 -16.29
N PHE A 122 11.85 2.74 -16.02
CA PHE A 122 12.89 3.58 -16.65
C PHE A 122 12.63 5.08 -16.45
N ILE A 123 12.54 5.50 -15.20
CA ILE A 123 12.15 6.85 -14.80
C ILE A 123 13.31 7.83 -15.03
N SER A 124 13.05 8.92 -15.75
CA SER A 124 13.92 10.10 -15.78
C SER A 124 13.63 11.01 -14.58
N ASN A 125 12.36 11.27 -14.27
CA ASN A 125 11.96 12.07 -13.11
C ASN A 125 10.52 11.70 -12.73
N LEU A 126 10.22 11.64 -11.43
CA LEU A 126 8.88 11.31 -10.94
C LEU A 126 8.49 12.19 -9.75
N ARG A 127 7.30 12.79 -9.85
CA ARG A 127 6.63 13.49 -8.74
C ARG A 127 5.20 12.98 -8.61
N ALA A 128 4.92 12.19 -7.58
CA ALA A 128 3.56 11.81 -7.19
C ALA A 128 3.19 12.60 -5.93
N GLU A 129 2.48 13.71 -6.10
CA GLU A 129 2.26 14.69 -5.04
C GLU A 129 0.77 14.97 -4.79
N ASN A 130 0.32 14.96 -3.54
CA ASN A 130 -1.05 15.36 -3.20
C ASN A 130 -2.13 14.56 -3.94
N ASN A 131 -1.93 13.27 -4.17
CA ASN A 131 -2.93 12.40 -4.81
C ASN A 131 -3.79 11.67 -3.78
N TYR A 132 -4.97 11.23 -4.20
CA TYR A 132 -5.79 10.27 -3.49
C TYR A 132 -5.83 8.98 -4.29
N LEU A 133 -5.65 7.83 -3.63
CA LEU A 133 -5.80 6.53 -4.27
C LEU A 133 -6.50 5.56 -3.34
N GLN A 134 -7.52 4.88 -3.86
CA GLN A 134 -8.38 3.96 -3.11
C GLN A 134 -8.54 2.64 -3.85
N GLY A 135 -8.31 1.51 -3.18
CA GLY A 135 -8.60 0.18 -3.74
C GLY A 135 -7.69 -0.22 -4.90
N THR A 136 -6.56 0.46 -5.08
CA THR A 136 -5.55 0.14 -6.12
C THR A 136 -4.46 -0.76 -5.55
N SER A 137 -3.60 -1.30 -6.41
CA SER A 137 -2.35 -1.96 -6.01
C SER A 137 -1.19 -0.99 -5.74
N GLY A 138 -1.49 0.26 -5.39
CA GLY A 138 -0.53 1.30 -5.02
C GLY A 138 0.37 1.76 -6.15
N MET A 139 1.65 2.06 -5.88
CA MET A 139 2.59 2.66 -6.84
C MET A 139 3.84 1.79 -7.02
N TYR A 140 4.16 1.47 -8.27
CA TYR A 140 5.37 0.76 -8.67
C TYR A 140 6.27 1.67 -9.49
N ILE A 141 7.51 1.77 -9.04
CA ILE A 141 8.55 2.58 -9.66
C ILE A 141 9.76 1.67 -9.83
N ASN A 142 10.16 1.40 -11.07
CA ASN A 142 11.32 0.57 -11.35
C ASN A 142 12.36 1.28 -12.20
N THR A 143 13.63 1.18 -11.78
CA THR A 143 14.80 1.69 -12.50
C THR A 143 14.79 3.20 -12.73
N PHE A 144 15.84 3.89 -12.27
CA PHE A 144 16.04 5.31 -12.55
C PHE A 144 17.16 5.48 -13.59
N GLN A 145 16.92 6.33 -14.58
CA GLN A 145 17.86 6.66 -15.66
C GLN A 145 17.97 8.19 -15.90
N GLY A 146 17.44 8.98 -14.97
CA GLY A 146 17.49 10.43 -15.03
C GLY A 146 18.88 10.99 -14.71
N ASP A 147 19.03 12.27 -15.00
CA ASP A 147 20.21 13.06 -14.68
C ASP A 147 20.00 13.82 -13.36
N ALA A 148 20.56 13.26 -12.29
CA ALA A 148 20.54 13.86 -10.96
C ALA A 148 21.18 15.26 -10.91
N ALA A 149 22.16 15.56 -11.77
CA ALA A 149 22.80 16.88 -11.82
C ALA A 149 21.83 17.97 -12.32
N ARG A 150 20.78 17.57 -13.05
CA ARG A 150 19.68 18.44 -13.49
C ARG A 150 18.53 18.51 -12.48
N GLY A 151 18.70 17.94 -11.29
CA GLY A 151 17.69 17.91 -10.23
C GLY A 151 16.56 16.89 -10.47
N GLN A 152 16.75 15.97 -11.42
CA GLN A 152 15.80 14.88 -11.64
C GLN A 152 15.91 13.84 -10.51
N THR A 153 14.77 13.39 -9.99
CA THR A 153 14.70 12.46 -8.84
C THR A 153 13.30 11.86 -8.72
N ILE A 154 13.01 11.17 -7.61
CA ILE A 154 11.71 10.59 -7.28
C ILE A 154 11.17 11.23 -5.99
N LYS A 155 9.97 11.80 -6.08
CA LYS A 155 9.25 12.42 -4.95
C LYS A 155 7.85 11.81 -4.82
N ILE A 156 7.58 11.19 -3.68
CA ILE A 156 6.26 10.62 -3.34
C ILE A 156 5.75 11.33 -2.09
N LEU A 157 5.02 12.44 -2.27
CA LEU A 157 4.77 13.39 -1.19
C LEU A 157 3.29 13.63 -0.96
N ARG A 158 2.89 13.64 0.32
CA ARG A 158 1.58 14.15 0.75
C ARG A 158 0.40 13.43 0.08
N ASN A 159 0.54 12.17 -0.29
CA ASN A 159 -0.56 11.37 -0.86
C ASN A 159 -1.44 10.78 0.25
N LYS A 160 -2.71 10.58 -0.06
CA LYS A 160 -3.65 9.83 0.76
C LYS A 160 -3.94 8.50 0.06
N VAL A 161 -3.50 7.42 0.67
CA VAL A 161 -3.60 6.04 0.18
C VAL A 161 -4.57 5.29 1.07
N GLN A 162 -5.55 4.64 0.45
CA GLN A 162 -6.56 3.87 1.16
C GLN A 162 -6.75 2.49 0.52
N ASP A 163 -6.70 1.46 1.36
CA ASP A 163 -7.02 0.08 1.00
C ASP A 163 -6.24 -0.45 -0.22
N VAL A 164 -4.92 -0.61 -0.07
CA VAL A 164 -4.05 -1.18 -1.11
C VAL A 164 -4.31 -2.68 -1.25
N ASP A 165 -4.78 -3.11 -2.41
CA ASP A 165 -5.40 -4.43 -2.54
C ASP A 165 -4.76 -5.31 -3.61
N GLY A 166 -4.11 -6.39 -3.16
CA GLY A 166 -3.55 -7.43 -4.01
C GLY A 166 -4.39 -8.70 -4.07
N ARG A 167 -5.58 -8.73 -3.47
CA ARG A 167 -6.41 -9.96 -3.42
C ARG A 167 -6.82 -10.37 -4.83
N TYR A 168 -6.64 -11.65 -5.12
CA TYR A 168 -7.13 -12.25 -6.35
C TYR A 168 -8.66 -12.38 -6.30
N VAL A 169 -9.28 -12.21 -7.46
CA VAL A 169 -10.73 -12.43 -7.64
C VAL A 169 -11.02 -13.49 -8.72
N ASP A 170 -12.23 -14.04 -8.68
CA ASP A 170 -12.79 -14.85 -9.77
C ASP A 170 -13.41 -13.97 -10.88
N GLY A 171 -13.91 -14.59 -11.95
CA GLY A 171 -14.56 -13.91 -13.08
C GLY A 171 -15.83 -13.13 -12.71
N THR A 172 -16.38 -13.32 -11.49
CA THR A 172 -17.50 -12.53 -10.95
C THR A 172 -17.03 -11.38 -10.06
N GLY A 173 -15.73 -11.32 -9.75
CA GLY A 173 -15.12 -10.34 -8.87
C GLY A 173 -15.10 -10.74 -7.39
N ARG A 174 -15.40 -11.99 -7.03
CA ARG A 174 -15.34 -12.42 -5.63
C ARG A 174 -13.91 -12.77 -5.25
N PRO A 175 -13.42 -12.37 -4.06
CA PRO A 175 -12.09 -12.76 -3.58
C PRO A 175 -11.91 -14.28 -3.54
N THR A 176 -10.75 -14.78 -3.97
CA THR A 176 -10.45 -16.22 -4.00
C THR A 176 -9.83 -16.74 -2.71
N GLY A 177 -9.43 -15.85 -1.79
CA GLY A 177 -8.67 -16.20 -0.58
C GLY A 177 -7.15 -16.10 -0.74
N SER A 178 -6.65 -15.86 -1.96
CA SER A 178 -5.22 -15.65 -2.25
C SER A 178 -4.94 -14.20 -2.65
N ARG A 179 -3.66 -13.82 -2.70
CA ARG A 179 -3.23 -12.47 -3.11
C ARG A 179 -1.93 -12.46 -3.91
N TYR A 180 -1.75 -11.41 -4.68
CA TYR A 180 -0.47 -10.97 -5.22
C TYR A 180 0.20 -9.98 -4.25
N ASN A 181 1.53 -9.94 -4.25
CA ASN A 181 2.29 -9.02 -3.41
C ASN A 181 2.32 -7.63 -4.04
N VAL A 182 1.67 -6.68 -3.38
CA VAL A 182 1.54 -5.29 -3.84
C VAL A 182 1.95 -4.32 -2.74
N GLN A 183 2.23 -3.07 -3.09
CA GLN A 183 2.71 -2.09 -2.12
C GLN A 183 2.07 -0.74 -2.34
N ALA A 184 1.85 0.02 -1.26
CA ALA A 184 1.41 1.41 -1.41
C ALA A 184 2.45 2.21 -2.21
N VAL A 185 3.73 2.00 -1.89
CA VAL A 185 4.89 2.48 -2.65
C VAL A 185 5.94 1.37 -2.74
N GLN A 186 6.36 1.02 -3.94
CA GLN A 186 7.54 0.20 -4.18
C GLN A 186 8.54 0.96 -5.05
N LEU A 187 9.76 1.10 -4.53
CA LEU A 187 10.93 1.31 -5.38
C LEU A 187 11.54 -0.06 -5.63
N ASN A 188 11.66 -0.42 -6.91
CA ASN A 188 12.25 -1.68 -7.34
C ASN A 188 13.50 -1.36 -8.16
N HIS A 189 14.68 -1.72 -7.66
CA HIS A 189 15.95 -1.54 -8.36
C HIS A 189 16.22 -0.07 -8.74
N VAL A 190 15.99 0.85 -7.80
CA VAL A 190 16.27 2.29 -7.96
C VAL A 190 17.60 2.58 -7.26
N VAL A 191 18.70 2.57 -8.02
CA VAL A 191 20.06 2.53 -7.47
C VAL A 191 20.75 3.90 -7.53
N GLY A 192 21.41 4.30 -6.43
CA GLY A 192 22.33 5.43 -6.40
C GLY A 192 21.70 6.80 -6.66
N VAL A 193 20.40 6.96 -6.40
CA VAL A 193 19.66 8.16 -6.79
C VAL A 193 19.62 9.18 -5.65
N PRO A 194 20.20 10.37 -5.81
CA PRO A 194 20.11 11.39 -4.79
C PRO A 194 18.72 12.02 -4.74
N ASN A 195 18.45 12.67 -3.61
CA ASN A 195 17.26 13.46 -3.32
C ASN A 195 15.92 12.73 -3.33
N ILE A 196 15.88 11.38 -3.33
CA ILE A 196 14.61 10.65 -3.21
C ILE A 196 13.95 10.98 -1.87
N GLU A 197 12.63 11.20 -1.90
CA GLU A 197 11.85 11.51 -0.70
C GLU A 197 10.46 10.89 -0.77
N ILE A 198 10.11 10.13 0.27
CA ILE A 198 8.79 9.54 0.51
C ILE A 198 8.29 10.10 1.85
N ALA A 199 7.48 11.15 1.81
CA ALA A 199 7.16 11.89 3.01
C ALA A 199 5.72 12.43 3.10
N TRP A 200 5.25 12.55 4.33
CA TRP A 200 3.94 13.12 4.67
C TRP A 200 2.75 12.40 4.02
N ASN A 201 2.91 11.15 3.60
CA ASN A 201 1.81 10.34 3.07
C ASN A 201 0.99 9.78 4.23
N ALA A 202 -0.33 9.66 4.04
CA ALA A 202 -1.21 8.88 4.90
C ALA A 202 -1.61 7.61 4.16
N MET A 203 -1.23 6.44 4.68
CA MET A 203 -1.51 5.12 4.12
C MET A 203 -2.36 4.33 5.12
N VAL A 204 -3.59 4.02 4.75
CA VAL A 204 -4.55 3.35 5.65
C VAL A 204 -5.15 2.15 4.94
N ASN A 205 -4.93 0.96 5.49
CA ASN A 205 -5.47 -0.29 4.98
C ASN A 205 -6.42 -0.87 6.01
N GLN A 206 -7.67 -1.15 5.62
CA GLN A 206 -8.67 -1.72 6.52
C GLN A 206 -8.66 -3.26 6.41
N PRO A 207 -8.83 -3.99 7.54
CA PRO A 207 -8.96 -5.44 7.54
C PRO A 207 -10.11 -5.91 6.63
N GLY A 208 -9.87 -6.91 5.79
CA GLY A 208 -10.89 -7.46 4.88
C GLY A 208 -11.28 -6.54 3.71
N LYS A 209 -10.69 -5.34 3.57
CA LYS A 209 -10.86 -4.43 2.41
C LYS A 209 -9.62 -4.34 1.52
N SER A 210 -8.50 -4.85 1.99
CA SER A 210 -7.18 -4.72 1.38
C SER A 210 -6.30 -5.91 1.79
N ALA A 211 -5.21 -6.13 1.07
CA ALA A 211 -4.18 -7.10 1.45
C ALA A 211 -2.84 -6.72 0.80
N PRO A 212 -2.19 -5.62 1.25
CA PRO A 212 -0.86 -5.28 0.76
C PRO A 212 0.17 -6.34 1.15
N GLU A 213 1.31 -6.38 0.47
CA GLU A 213 2.54 -6.89 1.06
C GLU A 213 3.04 -5.79 2.01
N GLU A 214 3.72 -4.77 1.49
CA GLU A 214 4.23 -3.68 2.32
C GLU A 214 3.54 -2.36 2.04
N ASN A 215 3.48 -1.46 3.03
CA ASN A 215 3.12 -0.09 2.71
C ASN A 215 4.24 0.58 1.91
N ILE A 216 5.49 0.45 2.35
CA ILE A 216 6.65 1.00 1.64
C ILE A 216 7.72 -0.10 1.50
N ASN A 217 8.19 -0.36 0.28
CA ASN A 217 9.22 -1.35 -0.01
C ASN A 217 10.35 -0.75 -0.86
N LEU A 218 11.60 -1.05 -0.48
CA LEU A 218 12.82 -0.54 -1.09
C LEU A 218 13.64 -1.70 -1.63
N TYR A 219 13.01 -2.54 -2.45
CA TYR A 219 13.66 -3.68 -3.08
C TYR A 219 14.83 -3.20 -3.94
N GLU A 220 16.03 -3.63 -3.56
CA GLU A 220 17.30 -3.34 -4.26
C GLU A 220 17.47 -1.86 -4.62
N SER A 221 17.03 -0.98 -3.72
CA SER A 221 17.03 0.47 -3.97
C SER A 221 17.96 1.19 -3.02
N SER A 222 18.67 2.19 -3.53
CA SER A 222 19.67 2.94 -2.78
C SER A 222 19.69 4.43 -3.12
N GLY A 223 20.02 5.22 -2.10
CA GLY A 223 20.41 6.62 -2.27
C GLY A 223 21.90 6.72 -2.54
N THR A 224 22.49 7.86 -2.21
CA THR A 224 23.95 8.02 -2.14
C THR A 224 24.37 8.29 -0.70
N ALA A 225 25.66 8.08 -0.37
CA ALA A 225 26.19 8.38 0.96
C ALA A 225 25.95 9.85 1.39
N SER A 226 26.01 10.80 0.45
CA SER A 226 25.74 12.22 0.72
C SER A 226 24.27 12.61 0.62
N SER A 227 23.43 11.75 0.05
CA SER A 227 22.01 11.99 -0.14
C SER A 227 21.23 10.67 -0.07
N PRO A 228 21.03 10.13 1.14
CA PRO A 228 20.26 8.91 1.33
C PRO A 228 18.78 9.10 0.92
N ILE A 229 18.09 7.99 0.63
CA ILE A 229 16.63 7.99 0.44
C ILE A 229 15.98 8.40 1.77
N ARG A 230 15.16 9.46 1.75
CA ARG A 230 14.48 9.94 2.97
C ARG A 230 13.03 9.48 3.03
N ILE A 231 12.70 8.69 4.06
CA ILE A 231 11.34 8.19 4.33
C ILE A 231 10.90 8.72 5.68
N HIS A 232 10.08 9.77 5.68
CA HIS A 232 9.78 10.44 6.94
C HIS A 232 8.40 11.07 7.05
N ASN A 233 7.96 11.24 8.29
CA ASN A 233 6.69 11.91 8.61
C ASN A 233 5.48 11.26 7.92
N ASN A 234 5.55 10.00 7.52
CA ASN A 234 4.39 9.26 7.00
C ASN A 234 3.55 8.75 8.17
N TYR A 235 2.24 8.64 7.94
CA TYR A 235 1.31 7.92 8.79
C TYR A 235 0.89 6.64 8.06
N ILE A 236 1.19 5.49 8.65
CA ILE A 236 0.87 4.17 8.12
C ILE A 236 -0.02 3.49 9.14
N HIS A 237 -1.19 3.01 8.73
CA HIS A 237 -2.10 2.28 9.58
C HIS A 237 -2.62 1.04 8.85
N GLY A 238 -2.25 -0.13 9.34
CA GLY A 238 -2.73 -1.39 8.80
C GLY A 238 -1.91 -1.94 7.63
N ALA A 239 -1.77 -3.25 7.66
CA ALA A 239 -1.36 -4.14 6.58
C ALA A 239 -1.82 -5.51 7.07
N TYR A 240 -2.83 -6.09 6.42
CA TYR A 240 -3.54 -7.26 6.92
C TYR A 240 -3.55 -8.38 5.88
N ALA A 241 -3.56 -9.61 6.36
CA ALA A 241 -3.72 -10.80 5.52
C ALA A 241 -5.10 -10.84 4.84
N VAL A 242 -5.30 -11.76 3.90
CA VAL A 242 -6.55 -11.86 3.14
C VAL A 242 -7.72 -12.22 4.06
N ASP A 243 -7.51 -13.20 4.93
CA ASP A 243 -8.39 -13.48 6.07
C ASP A 243 -7.62 -13.15 7.37
N PRO A 244 -7.74 -11.91 7.89
CA PRO A 244 -6.94 -11.43 9.01
C PRO A 244 -7.21 -12.15 10.34
N LEU A 245 -8.27 -12.96 10.42
CA LEU A 245 -8.61 -13.75 11.61
C LEU A 245 -8.12 -15.20 11.53
N LYS A 246 -7.95 -15.74 10.31
CA LYS A 246 -7.64 -17.16 10.11
C LYS A 246 -6.23 -17.40 9.60
N ASP A 247 -5.72 -16.52 8.75
CA ASP A 247 -4.39 -16.67 8.16
C ASP A 247 -3.34 -16.76 9.28
N LYS A 248 -2.44 -17.75 9.16
CA LYS A 248 -1.37 -18.00 10.15
C LYS A 248 -0.01 -17.52 9.68
N ALA A 249 0.09 -17.16 8.40
CA ALA A 249 1.29 -16.61 7.78
C ALA A 249 0.89 -15.43 6.90
N TYR A 250 1.65 -14.35 7.03
CA TYR A 250 1.50 -13.16 6.22
C TYR A 250 2.81 -12.39 6.35
N SER A 251 3.37 -12.01 5.22
CA SER A 251 4.66 -11.31 5.14
C SER A 251 4.51 -9.79 5.26
N GLY A 252 3.30 -9.26 5.07
CA GLY A 252 3.10 -7.84 4.91
C GLY A 252 3.10 -6.97 6.17
N GLY A 253 3.58 -5.74 6.05
CA GLY A 253 3.81 -4.82 7.15
C GLY A 253 3.91 -3.34 6.77
N GLY A 254 4.71 -2.60 7.55
CA GLY A 254 4.93 -1.17 7.37
C GLY A 254 5.97 -0.88 6.29
N ILE A 255 7.24 -0.82 6.68
CA ILE A 255 8.35 -0.42 5.81
C ILE A 255 9.36 -1.57 5.70
N MET A 256 9.71 -1.98 4.49
CA MET A 256 10.69 -3.04 4.21
C MET A 256 11.91 -2.47 3.49
N LEU A 257 13.09 -2.71 4.06
CA LEU A 257 14.38 -2.30 3.53
C LEU A 257 15.27 -3.51 3.27
N GLY A 258 15.97 -3.50 2.13
CA GLY A 258 17.06 -4.45 1.87
C GLY A 258 16.65 -5.90 1.66
N ASP A 259 15.42 -6.18 1.22
CA ASP A 259 14.90 -7.52 0.91
C ASP A 259 15.38 -8.10 -0.44
N GLY A 260 16.35 -7.43 -1.07
CA GLY A 260 17.06 -7.91 -2.27
C GLY A 260 18.14 -8.94 -1.98
N SER A 261 18.71 -9.51 -3.04
CA SER A 261 19.78 -10.54 -2.94
C SER A 261 21.07 -10.16 -3.66
N GLU A 262 21.20 -8.88 -4.05
CA GLU A 262 22.36 -8.35 -4.75
C GLU A 262 23.67 -8.56 -3.97
N LYS A 263 24.71 -8.90 -4.73
CA LYS A 263 26.06 -9.19 -4.21
C LYS A 263 27.07 -8.11 -4.58
N ASP A 264 26.71 -7.23 -5.51
CA ASP A 264 27.53 -6.09 -5.89
C ASP A 264 27.16 -4.86 -5.03
N LEU A 265 28.18 -4.33 -4.34
CA LEU A 265 28.06 -3.16 -3.49
C LEU A 265 27.63 -1.90 -4.27
N SER A 266 27.80 -1.88 -5.60
CA SER A 266 27.38 -0.76 -6.44
C SER A 266 25.86 -0.68 -6.65
N VAL A 267 25.14 -1.80 -6.47
CA VAL A 267 23.69 -1.92 -6.72
C VAL A 267 22.87 -2.40 -5.53
N VAL A 268 23.50 -3.00 -4.52
CA VAL A 268 22.78 -3.46 -3.33
C VAL A 268 22.06 -2.30 -2.62
N GLY A 269 20.91 -2.62 -2.00
CA GLY A 269 20.12 -1.63 -1.29
C GLY A 269 20.89 -0.98 -0.13
N GLY A 270 20.81 0.34 -0.01
CA GLY A 270 21.56 1.06 1.02
C GLY A 270 21.44 2.58 0.95
N TYR A 271 22.04 3.27 1.92
CA TYR A 271 21.90 4.72 2.10
C TYR A 271 20.42 5.13 2.21
N ILE A 272 19.76 4.67 3.27
CA ILE A 272 18.33 4.90 3.51
C ILE A 272 18.12 5.46 4.91
N GLU A 273 17.30 6.49 5.03
CA GLU A 273 16.93 7.15 6.27
C GLU A 273 15.42 7.01 6.50
N VAL A 274 15.02 6.28 7.54
CA VAL A 274 13.62 6.08 7.94
C VAL A 274 13.37 6.74 9.28
N TYR A 275 12.69 7.88 9.30
CA TYR A 275 12.54 8.63 10.54
C TYR A 275 11.24 9.38 10.75
N ARG A 276 10.84 9.55 12.01
CA ARG A 276 9.65 10.31 12.41
C ARG A 276 8.37 9.86 11.71
N ASN A 277 8.29 8.60 11.29
CA ASN A 277 7.06 7.98 10.81
C ASN A 277 6.22 7.49 12.00
N GLN A 278 4.93 7.36 11.76
CA GLN A 278 3.98 6.74 12.69
C GLN A 278 3.41 5.51 12.00
N ILE A 279 3.73 4.33 12.51
CA ILE A 279 3.43 3.03 11.90
C ILE A 279 2.59 2.24 12.89
N ILE A 280 1.32 2.13 12.58
CA ILE A 280 0.28 1.73 13.51
C ILE A 280 -0.35 0.43 13.04
N ASN A 281 -0.38 -0.56 13.92
CA ASN A 281 -1.16 -1.79 13.78
C ASN A 281 -1.03 -2.47 12.40
N THR A 282 0.20 -2.55 11.86
CA THR A 282 0.51 -3.43 10.72
C THR A 282 0.68 -4.87 11.24
N SER A 283 0.28 -5.89 10.48
CA SER A 283 0.28 -7.27 11.01
C SER A 283 1.68 -7.86 11.19
N ASN A 284 2.45 -8.12 10.13
CA ASN A 284 3.72 -8.83 10.31
C ASN A 284 4.77 -7.96 11.02
N GLN A 285 5.04 -6.77 10.48
CA GLN A 285 6.14 -5.95 10.99
C GLN A 285 5.86 -4.45 10.87
N GLY A 286 6.50 -3.64 11.73
CA GLY A 286 6.51 -2.19 11.63
C GLY A 286 7.59 -1.65 10.68
N VAL A 287 8.86 -1.86 11.03
CA VAL A 287 10.00 -1.63 10.11
C VAL A 287 10.94 -2.83 10.05
N ALA A 288 11.44 -3.14 8.86
CA ALA A 288 12.33 -4.25 8.60
C ALA A 288 13.60 -3.79 7.88
N ILE A 289 14.76 -4.24 8.38
CA ILE A 289 16.03 -4.26 7.64
C ILE A 289 16.36 -5.74 7.38
N ALA A 290 16.12 -6.22 6.17
CA ALA A 290 16.33 -7.61 5.77
C ALA A 290 17.70 -7.85 5.10
N GLY A 291 18.42 -6.78 4.76
CA GLY A 291 19.67 -6.85 4.00
C GLY A 291 20.22 -5.46 3.72
N GLY A 292 21.27 -5.37 2.91
CA GLY A 292 21.85 -4.10 2.49
C GLY A 292 22.66 -3.37 3.57
N HIS A 293 23.08 -2.14 3.28
CA HIS A 293 24.01 -1.39 4.14
C HIS A 293 23.66 0.09 4.35
N ASP A 294 24.21 0.68 5.41
CA ASP A 294 24.07 2.11 5.75
C ASP A 294 22.61 2.59 5.75
N GLN A 295 21.74 1.80 6.40
CA GLN A 295 20.33 2.11 6.60
C GLN A 295 20.08 2.55 8.05
N HIS A 296 19.40 3.66 8.25
CA HIS A 296 19.18 4.26 9.57
C HIS A 296 17.69 4.41 9.87
N VAL A 297 17.21 3.69 10.89
CA VAL A 297 15.81 3.72 11.35
C VAL A 297 15.75 4.41 12.71
N TRP A 298 15.21 5.64 12.76
CA TRP A 298 15.24 6.42 14.00
C TRP A 298 14.06 7.36 14.26
N GLN A 299 13.78 7.64 15.54
CA GLN A 299 12.69 8.54 15.95
C GLN A 299 11.30 8.18 15.37
N ASN A 300 11.07 6.92 14.98
CA ASN A 300 9.76 6.46 14.56
C ASN A 300 8.91 6.10 15.79
N ARG A 301 7.59 6.15 15.62
CA ARG A 301 6.61 5.64 16.58
C ARG A 301 5.95 4.42 15.94
N ILE A 302 6.17 3.25 16.51
CA ILE A 302 5.78 1.96 15.93
C ILE A 302 4.95 1.21 16.97
N LEU A 303 3.63 1.31 16.85
CA LEU A 303 2.69 0.93 17.89
C LEU A 303 1.65 -0.04 17.34
N SER A 304 1.45 -1.17 18.03
CA SER A 304 0.44 -2.16 17.69
C SER A 304 -0.12 -2.81 18.95
N THR A 305 -1.44 -2.83 19.05
CA THR A 305 -2.22 -3.60 20.03
C THR A 305 -2.22 -5.10 19.71
N GLY A 306 -1.76 -5.50 18.51
CA GLY A 306 -1.87 -6.87 18.02
C GLY A 306 -3.31 -7.33 17.84
N ARG A 307 -4.26 -6.38 17.77
CA ARG A 307 -5.69 -6.63 17.65
C ARG A 307 -6.28 -5.87 16.46
N LEU A 308 -7.27 -6.47 15.81
CA LEU A 308 -8.11 -5.78 14.84
C LEU A 308 -8.94 -4.69 15.54
N PRO A 309 -9.55 -3.75 14.79
CA PRO A 309 -10.44 -2.74 15.38
C PRO A 309 -11.62 -3.31 16.19
N GLY A 310 -12.05 -4.54 15.92
CA GLY A 310 -13.08 -5.25 16.69
C GLY A 310 -12.57 -5.88 18.00
N GLY A 311 -11.26 -5.83 18.26
CA GLY A 311 -10.62 -6.37 19.45
C GLY A 311 -10.11 -7.81 19.29
N GLU A 312 -10.35 -8.47 18.17
CA GLU A 312 -9.85 -9.82 17.90
C GLU A 312 -8.33 -9.81 17.74
N ILE A 313 -7.66 -10.88 18.19
CA ILE A 313 -6.20 -11.03 18.04
C ILE A 313 -5.86 -11.23 16.56
N ILE A 314 -4.85 -10.49 16.09
CA ILE A 314 -4.25 -10.68 14.77
C ILE A 314 -3.28 -11.86 14.85
N PRO A 315 -3.57 -13.03 14.24
CA PRO A 315 -2.71 -14.22 14.37
C PRO A 315 -1.36 -14.04 13.71
N THR A 316 -1.28 -13.17 12.70
CA THR A 316 -0.07 -12.83 11.95
C THR A 316 0.74 -11.69 12.56
N ALA A 317 0.34 -11.18 13.74
CA ALA A 317 1.12 -10.20 14.48
C ALA A 317 2.51 -10.75 14.79
N ASN A 318 3.57 -10.07 14.36
CA ASN A 318 4.94 -10.53 14.59
C ASN A 318 5.82 -9.52 15.34
N VAL A 319 6.48 -8.53 14.72
CA VAL A 319 7.52 -7.74 15.42
C VAL A 319 7.49 -6.25 15.11
N GLY A 320 7.77 -5.39 16.09
CA GLY A 320 7.81 -3.94 15.88
C GLY A 320 8.90 -3.54 14.87
N ILE A 321 10.16 -3.87 15.18
CA ILE A 321 11.27 -3.71 14.25
C ILE A 321 12.09 -4.99 14.21
N TYR A 322 12.51 -5.42 13.02
CA TYR A 322 13.62 -6.36 12.91
C TYR A 322 14.80 -5.86 12.09
N MET A 323 15.98 -6.38 12.43
CA MET A 323 17.18 -6.25 11.62
C MET A 323 17.88 -7.61 11.53
N TRP A 324 17.80 -8.21 10.35
CA TRP A 324 18.24 -9.56 10.10
C TRP A 324 18.90 -9.63 8.73
N ASP A 325 20.18 -9.98 8.71
CA ASP A 325 20.95 -10.29 7.50
C ASP A 325 20.47 -11.64 6.92
N ILE A 326 19.29 -11.64 6.31
CA ILE A 326 18.59 -12.86 5.90
C ILE A 326 19.33 -13.57 4.76
N GLN A 327 20.01 -12.80 3.91
CA GLN A 327 20.76 -13.31 2.75
C GLN A 327 22.23 -13.59 3.06
N GLY A 328 22.68 -13.36 4.30
CA GLY A 328 24.08 -13.58 4.70
C GLY A 328 25.06 -12.63 3.99
N GLY A 329 24.63 -11.42 3.67
CA GLY A 329 25.43 -10.37 3.04
C GLY A 329 26.68 -9.99 3.82
N ALA A 330 26.68 -10.16 5.14
CA ALA A 330 27.84 -9.84 5.98
C ALA A 330 29.03 -10.79 5.75
N ARG A 331 28.78 -12.00 5.21
CA ARG A 331 29.82 -13.01 4.93
C ARG A 331 30.38 -12.92 3.50
N GLN A 332 29.84 -12.02 2.67
CA GLN A 332 30.30 -11.84 1.30
C GLN A 332 31.64 -11.08 1.26
N SER A 333 32.30 -11.12 0.10
CA SER A 333 33.54 -10.40 -0.16
C SER A 333 33.42 -9.64 -1.50
N PRO A 334 33.20 -8.31 -1.49
CA PRO A 334 33.02 -7.46 -0.30
C PRO A 334 31.70 -7.78 0.44
N PRO A 335 31.60 -7.45 1.75
CA PRO A 335 30.35 -7.62 2.49
C PRO A 335 29.30 -6.65 1.95
N THR A 336 28.05 -7.09 1.88
CA THR A 336 26.90 -6.31 1.41
C THR A 336 25.88 -6.00 2.52
N PHE A 337 26.14 -6.47 3.74
CA PHE A 337 25.39 -6.11 4.94
C PHE A 337 26.30 -5.50 6.01
N PHE A 338 26.19 -4.19 6.24
CA PHE A 338 26.93 -3.48 7.27
C PHE A 338 26.38 -2.09 7.56
N GLY A 339 26.83 -1.43 8.63
CA GLY A 339 26.58 0.01 8.86
C GLY A 339 25.12 0.37 9.19
N ASN A 340 24.23 -0.61 9.28
CA ASN A 340 22.82 -0.41 9.58
C ASN A 340 22.58 0.00 11.05
N SER A 341 21.51 0.75 11.32
CA SER A 341 21.17 1.16 12.67
C SER A 341 19.68 1.28 12.95
N VAL A 342 19.30 0.98 14.20
CA VAL A 342 17.95 1.15 14.75
C VAL A 342 18.05 1.91 16.07
N GLN A 343 17.71 3.19 16.07
CA GLN A 343 18.01 4.09 17.20
C GLN A 343 16.84 4.99 17.60
N ASP A 344 16.69 5.26 18.90
CA ASP A 344 15.79 6.33 19.40
C ASP A 344 14.31 6.20 18.99
N ASN A 345 13.84 5.00 18.61
CA ASN A 345 12.45 4.74 18.26
C ASN A 345 11.59 4.58 19.53
N LEU A 346 10.30 4.89 19.44
CA LEU A 346 9.30 4.47 20.42
C LEU A 346 8.55 3.27 19.86
N ILE A 347 8.62 2.13 20.53
CA ILE A 347 8.08 0.87 20.03
C ILE A 347 7.20 0.24 21.11
N GLY A 348 5.99 -0.14 20.72
CA GLY A 348 5.09 -0.92 21.55
C GLY A 348 4.36 -1.90 20.66
N TRP A 349 4.75 -3.16 20.69
CA TRP A 349 4.27 -4.15 19.75
C TRP A 349 3.72 -5.36 20.48
N THR A 350 2.41 -5.37 20.68
CA THR A 350 1.76 -6.40 21.48
C THR A 350 1.56 -7.66 20.65
N ARG A 351 1.95 -8.80 21.21
CA ARG A 351 1.62 -10.15 20.74
C ARG A 351 0.89 -10.92 21.82
N PHE A 352 0.31 -12.04 21.44
CA PHE A 352 -0.41 -12.93 22.34
C PHE A 352 0.17 -14.35 22.27
N HIS A 353 0.30 -14.99 23.42
CA HIS A 353 0.53 -16.42 23.52
C HIS A 353 -0.75 -17.20 23.17
N GLY A 354 -0.63 -18.52 22.99
CA GLY A 354 -1.78 -19.40 22.75
C GLY A 354 -2.80 -19.42 23.89
N ASP A 355 -2.39 -19.06 25.12
CA ASP A 355 -3.27 -18.91 26.28
C ASP A 355 -3.92 -17.51 26.38
N GLY A 356 -3.68 -16.64 25.40
CA GLY A 356 -4.26 -15.30 25.34
C GLY A 356 -3.51 -14.24 26.16
N LYS A 357 -2.44 -14.58 26.88
CA LYS A 357 -1.62 -13.57 27.59
C LYS A 357 -0.80 -12.75 26.60
N SER A 358 -0.74 -11.45 26.83
CA SER A 358 0.02 -10.53 25.98
C SER A 358 1.48 -10.41 26.39
N TRP A 359 2.35 -10.14 25.42
CA TRP A 359 3.75 -9.77 25.62
C TRP A 359 4.20 -8.77 24.54
N TYR A 360 5.31 -8.06 24.75
CA TYR A 360 5.83 -7.08 23.79
C TYR A 360 6.95 -7.65 22.92
N ASN A 361 6.73 -7.76 21.61
CA ASN A 361 7.75 -8.12 20.62
C ASN A 361 8.28 -6.89 19.89
N ASN A 362 8.87 -5.96 20.64
CA ASN A 362 9.26 -4.65 20.11
C ASN A 362 10.40 -4.74 19.10
N LEU A 363 11.43 -5.54 19.38
CA LEU A 363 12.68 -5.52 18.62
C LEU A 363 13.25 -6.93 18.47
N TRP A 364 13.58 -7.34 17.25
CA TRP A 364 14.33 -8.57 16.96
C TRP A 364 15.49 -8.27 16.01
N THR A 365 16.69 -8.06 16.55
CA THR A 365 17.83 -7.55 15.77
C THR A 365 19.07 -8.43 15.92
N PRO A 366 19.02 -9.72 15.53
CA PRO A 366 20.15 -10.65 15.70
C PRO A 366 21.39 -10.23 14.90
N SER A 367 21.21 -9.49 13.81
CA SER A 367 22.31 -9.00 12.98
C SER A 367 22.83 -7.63 13.41
N CYS A 368 22.40 -7.12 14.57
CA CYS A 368 22.94 -5.89 15.15
C CYS A 368 24.18 -6.18 15.98
N THR A 369 25.33 -6.20 15.33
CA THR A 369 26.59 -6.59 15.97
C THR A 369 27.71 -5.62 15.63
N SER A 370 28.78 -5.67 16.42
CA SER A 370 30.02 -4.96 16.09
C SER A 370 30.65 -5.48 14.80
N ALA A 371 30.50 -6.79 14.48
CA ALA A 371 31.03 -7.40 13.27
C ALA A 371 30.39 -6.82 11.99
N THR A 372 29.09 -6.49 12.04
CA THR A 372 28.38 -5.82 10.95
C THR A 372 28.50 -4.29 11.02
N ARG A 373 29.26 -3.73 11.98
CA ARG A 373 29.35 -2.29 12.25
C ARG A 373 27.97 -1.64 12.47
N SER A 374 27.02 -2.42 13.00
CA SER A 374 25.64 -1.97 13.19
C SER A 374 25.38 -1.47 14.60
N VAL A 375 24.42 -0.55 14.76
CA VAL A 375 24.12 0.10 16.04
C VAL A 375 22.62 0.03 16.36
N CYS A 376 22.28 -0.60 17.49
CA CYS A 376 20.91 -0.63 18.00
C CYS A 376 20.89 -0.16 19.45
N ARG A 377 20.36 1.04 19.71
CA ARG A 377 20.39 1.67 21.04
C ARG A 377 19.24 2.64 21.25
N ASN A 378 18.97 2.97 22.51
CA ASN A 378 18.00 4.00 22.92
C ASN A 378 16.57 3.82 22.39
N ASN A 379 16.21 2.63 21.89
CA ASN A 379 14.83 2.32 21.53
C ASN A 379 14.02 2.16 22.82
N ARG A 380 12.94 2.95 22.94
CA ARG A 380 12.08 2.99 24.12
C ARG A 380 10.87 2.09 23.91
N ALA A 381 10.56 1.28 24.92
CA ALA A 381 9.32 0.53 24.95
C ALA A 381 8.15 1.43 25.37
N SER A 382 6.96 1.18 24.81
CA SER A 382 5.70 1.77 25.26
C SER A 382 4.67 0.69 25.47
N ALA A 383 3.82 0.86 26.49
CA ALA A 383 2.54 0.15 26.51
C ALA A 383 1.65 0.68 25.38
N VAL A 384 0.79 -0.18 24.84
CA VAL A 384 -0.13 0.18 23.74
C VAL A 384 -1.50 -0.42 23.99
N ASP A 385 -2.50 0.44 23.91
CA ASP A 385 -3.92 0.11 23.88
C ASP A 385 -4.59 0.83 22.69
N GLY A 386 -5.91 0.64 22.54
CA GLY A 386 -6.66 1.25 21.46
C GLY A 386 -6.68 2.78 21.51
N ASP A 387 -6.60 3.39 22.69
CA ASP A 387 -6.53 4.86 22.83
C ASP A 387 -5.18 5.38 22.35
N THR A 388 -4.10 4.66 22.67
CA THR A 388 -2.76 4.96 22.21
C THR A 388 -2.68 4.95 20.68
N GLU A 389 -3.18 3.91 20.01
CA GLU A 389 -3.22 3.84 18.54
C GLU A 389 -4.05 4.98 17.93
N ARG A 390 -5.23 5.28 18.50
CA ARG A 390 -6.08 6.39 18.02
C ARG A 390 -5.41 7.75 18.18
N ALA A 391 -4.69 7.97 19.28
CA ALA A 391 -3.99 9.22 19.56
C ALA A 391 -2.88 9.52 18.54
N GLU A 392 -2.27 8.50 17.93
CA GLU A 392 -1.21 8.69 16.94
C GLU A 392 -1.69 9.45 15.70
N LEU A 393 -2.93 9.20 15.24
CA LEU A 393 -3.48 10.00 14.13
C LEU A 393 -3.57 11.49 14.51
N ALA A 394 -4.03 11.81 15.71
CA ALA A 394 -4.13 13.18 16.19
C ALA A 394 -2.74 13.85 16.33
N LEU A 395 -1.75 13.11 16.83
CA LEU A 395 -0.35 13.56 16.89
C LEU A 395 0.22 13.84 15.50
N TRP A 396 -0.04 12.95 14.55
CA TRP A 396 0.41 13.13 13.17
C TRP A 396 -0.24 14.35 12.50
N GLN A 397 -1.55 14.52 12.69
CA GLN A 397 -2.27 15.70 12.24
C GLN A 397 -1.75 16.99 12.91
N GLY A 398 -1.29 16.92 14.16
CA GLY A 398 -0.56 17.99 14.82
C GLY A 398 0.73 18.37 14.10
N LYS A 399 1.52 17.37 13.68
CA LYS A 399 2.74 17.58 12.87
C LYS A 399 2.43 18.23 11.53
N LEU A 400 1.36 17.82 10.86
CA LEU A 400 0.90 18.45 9.62
C LEU A 400 0.58 19.93 9.83
N ARG A 401 -0.22 20.26 10.86
CA ARG A 401 -0.55 21.66 11.19
C ARG A 401 0.69 22.49 11.50
N ALA A 402 1.58 21.97 12.33
CA ALA A 402 2.83 22.67 12.69
C ALA A 402 3.74 22.92 11.47
N ALA A 403 3.78 21.96 10.53
CA ALA A 403 4.55 22.09 9.29
C ALA A 403 3.79 22.82 8.16
N LYS A 404 2.55 23.27 8.39
CA LYS A 404 1.66 23.85 7.36
C LYS A 404 1.49 22.93 6.14
N MET A 405 1.43 21.62 6.39
CA MET A 405 1.30 20.60 5.35
C MET A 405 -0.16 20.16 5.17
N LEU A 406 -0.56 19.98 3.92
CA LEU A 406 -1.86 19.42 3.52
C LEU A 406 -1.63 18.13 2.73
N VAL A 407 -2.48 17.12 2.99
CA VAL A 407 -2.35 15.77 2.43
C VAL A 407 -3.55 15.44 1.55
N GLY A 408 -3.28 14.77 0.43
CA GLY A 408 -4.24 14.46 -0.61
C GLY A 408 -4.54 15.65 -1.52
N PRO A 409 -5.50 15.50 -2.46
CA PRO A 409 -5.88 16.54 -3.41
C PRO A 409 -6.49 17.75 -2.71
N GLN A 410 -6.10 18.95 -3.14
CA GLN A 410 -6.51 20.20 -2.49
C GLN A 410 -7.67 20.92 -3.18
N LYS A 411 -8.02 20.53 -4.41
CA LYS A 411 -9.16 21.11 -5.13
C LYS A 411 -10.38 20.18 -5.03
N PRO A 412 -11.54 20.66 -4.59
CA PRO A 412 -12.80 19.91 -4.68
C PRO A 412 -13.24 19.77 -6.14
N LEU A 413 -14.15 18.81 -6.40
CA LEU A 413 -14.81 18.55 -7.68
C LEU A 413 -15.27 19.86 -8.34
N LEU A 414 -14.48 20.40 -9.26
CA LEU A 414 -14.98 21.41 -10.18
C LEU A 414 -15.79 20.63 -11.21
N GLY A 415 -17.11 20.71 -11.10
CA GLY A 415 -17.99 20.33 -12.21
C GLY A 415 -17.52 21.10 -13.44
N LEU A 416 -16.85 20.39 -14.35
CA LEU A 416 -16.53 20.90 -15.67
C LEU A 416 -17.87 21.14 -16.35
N LYS A 417 -18.35 22.38 -16.31
CA LYS A 417 -19.47 22.81 -17.14
C LYS A 417 -18.97 22.81 -18.58
N ASN A 418 -19.52 21.88 -19.35
CA ASN A 418 -19.63 21.75 -20.82
C ASN A 418 -18.46 22.22 -21.67
#